data_AF-A0A3R6WHN9-F1
#
_entry.id   AF-A0A3R6WHN9-F1
#
_cell.length_a   1.000
_cell.length_b   1.000
_cell.length_c   1.000
_cell.angle_alpha   90.00
_cell.angle_beta   90.00
_cell.angle_gamma   90.00
#
_symmetry.space_group_name_H-M   'P 1'
#
loop_
_entity.id
_entity.type
_entity.pdbx_description
1 polymer ?
#
loop_
_entity_poly.entity_id
_entity_poly.type
_entity_poly.pdbx_seq_one_letter_code
_entity_poly.pdbx_strand_id
1 'polypeptide(L)'
;MKRILIYDCNTVDTVYAPLVCREIMIQDDLIDRLACGYVSKASKEELQKQGFRVMGAEERGNHAGCTFITELVAHAFDRQVEGIDIVTDDDTILAAVVKAQEQGKNIRVFGSNAHSESFIRRCNRFCYIDILQGYEPEQCLTPLSEIVSDVYRIIIEERASGICTELAGLIYKLTKLHTEFDTRNYGYTSMEELILKNGKDIQFYKAGEQYYLEMIDDRENVEHFITSYLSERNNKIDDMQELFDALSEEFERFDTRNYGYASDIAFLLSFPKLEIYNNRGVKLKQSFKLK
;
A
#
# COMPACT_ATOMS: atom_id res chain seq x y z
N MET A 1 12.27 10.31 10.75
CA MET A 1 11.50 11.41 11.35
C MET A 1 11.53 11.25 12.86
N LYS A 2 11.68 12.32 13.64
CA LYS A 2 11.64 12.24 15.11
C LYS A 2 10.19 12.15 15.60
N ARG A 3 9.83 11.03 16.22
CA ARG A 3 8.45 10.74 16.64
C ARG A 3 8.34 10.45 18.12
N ILE A 4 7.21 10.82 18.70
CA ILE A 4 6.82 10.43 20.06
C ILE A 4 5.62 9.50 20.03
N LEU A 5 5.58 8.52 20.92
CA LEU A 5 4.45 7.63 21.13
C LEU A 5 3.67 8.05 22.38
N ILE A 6 2.36 8.26 22.24
CA ILE A 6 1.44 8.52 23.34
C ILE A 6 0.40 7.39 23.36
N TYR A 7 0.36 6.66 24.47
CA TYR A 7 -0.42 5.44 24.63
C TYR A 7 -1.53 5.65 25.67
N ASP A 8 -2.79 5.46 25.27
CA ASP A 8 -3.95 5.55 26.14
C ASP A 8 -4.21 4.21 26.83
N CYS A 9 -3.73 4.08 28.05
CA CYS A 9 -3.92 2.88 28.86
C CYS A 9 -5.35 2.74 29.40
N ASN A 10 -6.22 3.73 29.22
CA ASN A 10 -7.62 3.62 29.64
C ASN A 10 -8.47 2.86 28.63
N THR A 11 -8.09 2.91 27.34
CA THR A 11 -8.91 2.36 26.26
C THR A 11 -8.25 1.18 25.55
N VAL A 12 -6.92 1.12 25.53
CA VAL A 12 -6.18 0.05 24.84
C VAL A 12 -5.36 -0.79 25.82
N ASP A 13 -5.42 -2.11 25.66
CA ASP A 13 -4.66 -3.04 26.50
C ASP A 13 -3.15 -2.94 26.25
N THR A 14 -2.38 -2.76 27.32
CA THR A 14 -0.91 -2.65 27.31
C THR A 14 -0.17 -3.82 26.63
N VAL A 15 -0.84 -4.95 26.37
CA VAL A 15 -0.28 -6.07 25.57
C VAL A 15 0.14 -5.65 24.16
N TYR A 16 -0.47 -4.62 23.57
CA TYR A 16 -0.10 -4.12 22.25
C TYR A 16 1.11 -3.17 22.27
N ALA A 17 1.49 -2.61 23.43
CA ALA A 17 2.60 -1.66 23.54
C ALA A 17 3.92 -2.13 22.89
N PRO A 18 4.40 -3.38 23.09
CA PRO A 18 5.62 -3.84 22.43
C PRO A 18 5.44 -4.02 20.92
N LEU A 19 4.24 -4.36 20.46
CA LEU A 19 3.94 -4.52 19.03
C LEU A 19 3.98 -3.17 18.31
N VAL A 20 3.31 -2.17 18.89
CA VAL A 20 3.29 -0.79 18.37
C VAL A 20 4.69 -0.20 18.35
N CYS A 21 5.49 -0.38 19.42
CA CYS A 21 6.86 0.11 19.44
C CYS A 21 7.69 -0.48 18.30
N ARG A 22 7.58 -1.79 18.05
CA ARG A 22 8.29 -2.44 16.94
C ARG A 22 7.84 -1.89 15.58
N GLU A 23 6.53 -1.74 15.37
CA GLU A 23 5.97 -1.21 14.13
C GLU A 23 6.50 0.20 13.81
N ILE A 24 6.57 1.08 14.81
CA ILE A 24 7.10 2.45 14.66
C ILE A 24 8.59 2.43 14.34
N MET A 25 9.36 1.65 15.10
CA MET A 25 10.83 1.62 15.01
C MET A 25 11.37 0.98 13.72
N ILE A 26 10.53 0.32 12.91
CA ILE A 26 10.93 -0.17 11.58
C ILE A 26 11.24 1.02 10.65
N GLN A 27 10.51 2.14 10.78
CA GLN A 27 10.56 3.24 9.82
C GLN A 27 11.05 4.55 10.43
N ASP A 28 10.90 4.73 11.74
CA ASP A 28 11.06 6.01 12.41
C ASP A 28 11.92 5.94 13.67
N ASP A 29 12.46 7.10 14.07
CA ASP A 29 13.21 7.26 15.32
C ASP A 29 12.25 7.68 16.43
N LEU A 30 12.02 6.77 17.37
CA LEU A 30 11.09 6.96 18.48
C LEU A 30 11.82 7.58 19.68
N ILE A 31 11.68 8.90 19.84
CA ILE A 31 12.46 9.69 20.80
C ILE A 31 11.91 9.62 22.23
N ASP A 32 10.63 9.32 22.41
CA ASP A 32 9.98 9.21 23.72
C ASP A 32 8.70 8.37 23.64
N ARG A 33 8.27 7.85 24.78
CA ARG A 33 7.13 6.94 24.92
C ARG A 33 6.37 7.27 26.19
N LEU A 34 5.12 7.70 26.06
CA LEU A 34 4.26 8.07 27.17
C LEU A 34 3.13 7.05 27.29
N ALA A 35 2.92 6.55 28.50
CA ALA A 35 1.77 5.72 28.84
C ALA A 35 0.87 6.52 29.77
N CYS A 36 -0.26 6.99 29.25
CA CYS A 36 -1.17 7.90 29.93
C CYS A 36 -2.41 7.12 30.42
N GLY A 37 -2.88 7.46 31.62
CA GLY A 37 -4.11 6.89 32.16
C GLY A 37 -3.91 5.93 33.33
N TYR A 38 -4.91 5.09 33.60
CA TYR A 38 -4.83 4.08 34.64
C TYR A 38 -3.93 2.92 34.20
N VAL A 39 -2.93 2.58 35.03
CA VAL A 39 -2.02 1.48 34.76
C VAL A 39 -1.87 0.64 36.03
N SER A 40 -2.14 -0.67 35.93
CA SER A 40 -1.92 -1.59 37.05
C SER A 40 -0.43 -1.64 37.43
N LYS A 41 -0.09 -2.02 38.67
CA LYS A 41 1.31 -2.14 39.10
C LYS A 41 2.11 -3.09 38.18
N ALA A 42 1.54 -4.22 37.79
CA ALA A 42 2.18 -5.18 36.90
C ALA A 42 2.41 -4.59 35.49
N SER A 43 1.39 -3.94 34.91
CA SER A 43 1.51 -3.27 33.60
C SER A 43 2.51 -2.12 33.62
N LYS A 44 2.61 -1.38 34.74
CA LYS A 44 3.56 -0.27 34.92
C LYS A 44 5.01 -0.75 34.85
N GLU A 45 5.33 -1.84 35.55
CA GLU A 45 6.67 -2.44 35.51
C GLU A 45 7.03 -2.90 34.09
N GLU A 46 6.07 -3.49 33.36
CA GLU A 46 6.30 -3.96 31.99
C GLU A 46 6.49 -2.82 30.99
N LEU A 47 5.64 -1.79 31.07
CA LEU A 47 5.77 -0.57 30.26
C LEU A 47 7.11 0.13 30.52
N GLN A 48 7.56 0.20 31.78
CA GLN A 48 8.86 0.80 32.12
C GLN A 48 10.04 0.01 31.54
N LYS A 49 9.99 -1.33 31.51
CA LYS A 49 11.02 -2.15 30.83
C LYS A 49 11.07 -1.86 29.32
N GLN A 50 9.93 -1.50 28.74
CA GLN A 50 9.81 -1.09 27.34
C GLN A 50 10.12 0.40 27.13
N GLY A 51 10.61 1.11 28.15
CA GLY A 51 11.04 2.50 28.06
C GLY A 51 9.90 3.53 28.09
N PHE A 52 8.68 3.13 28.47
CA PHE A 52 7.59 4.08 28.65
C PHE A 52 7.74 4.87 29.95
N ARG A 53 7.50 6.17 29.86
CA ARG A 53 7.23 7.03 31.00
C ARG A 53 5.74 6.96 31.31
N VAL A 54 5.40 6.41 32.47
CA VAL A 54 4.01 6.24 32.90
C VAL A 54 3.51 7.53 33.53
N MET A 55 2.57 8.19 32.85
CA MET A 55 1.93 9.45 33.21
C MET A 55 0.49 9.13 33.67
N GLY A 56 0.38 8.51 34.85
CA GLY A 56 -0.86 7.91 35.32
C GLY A 56 -0.99 7.86 36.84
N ALA A 57 -2.22 7.77 37.32
CA ALA A 57 -2.53 7.54 38.72
C ALA A 57 -2.69 6.03 38.98
N GLU A 58 -2.22 5.55 40.14
CA GLU A 58 -2.42 4.16 40.58
C GLU A 58 -3.88 3.89 41.01
N GLU A 59 -4.72 4.94 41.08
CA GLU A 59 -6.14 4.86 41.43
C GLU A 59 -7.04 5.38 40.27
N ARG A 60 -8.17 4.72 40.02
CA ARG A 60 -9.15 5.14 39.00
C ARG A 60 -9.81 6.46 39.40
N GLY A 61 -9.64 7.52 38.60
CA GLY A 61 -10.31 8.82 38.78
C GLY A 61 -10.18 9.73 37.57
N ASN A 62 -10.98 10.80 37.51
CA ASN A 62 -11.09 11.71 36.34
C ASN A 62 -9.77 12.37 35.88
N HIS A 63 -8.74 12.41 36.73
CA HIS A 63 -7.43 12.97 36.36
C HIS A 63 -6.71 12.12 35.29
N ALA A 64 -6.99 10.82 35.21
CA ALA A 64 -6.37 9.92 34.23
C ALA A 64 -6.80 10.19 32.78
N GLY A 65 -7.99 10.76 32.56
CA GLY A 65 -8.51 11.06 31.22
C GLY A 65 -7.94 12.35 30.60
N CYS A 66 -7.56 13.34 31.41
CA CYS A 66 -7.03 14.60 30.90
C CYS A 66 -5.53 14.54 30.55
N THR A 67 -4.77 13.64 31.18
CA THR A 67 -3.32 13.53 30.97
C THR A 67 -2.99 13.27 29.51
N PHE A 68 -3.70 12.33 28.86
CA PHE A 68 -3.45 11.98 27.47
C PHE A 68 -3.60 13.19 26.53
N ILE A 69 -4.73 13.90 26.62
CA ILE A 69 -4.98 15.10 25.80
C ILE A 69 -3.96 16.19 26.12
N THR A 70 -3.60 16.36 27.39
CA THR A 70 -2.62 17.38 27.81
C THR A 70 -1.25 17.11 27.21
N GLU A 71 -0.77 15.86 27.26
CA GLU A 71 0.50 15.46 26.65
C GLU A 71 0.46 15.56 25.12
N LEU A 72 -0.63 15.14 24.48
CA LEU A 72 -0.82 15.28 23.04
C LEU A 72 -0.73 16.75 22.60
N VAL A 73 -1.43 17.63 23.30
CA VAL A 73 -1.39 19.08 23.02
C VAL A 73 -0.01 19.66 23.32
N ALA A 74 0.66 19.27 24.41
CA ALA A 74 2.00 19.74 24.72
C ALA A 74 2.99 19.41 23.59
N HIS A 75 2.98 18.17 23.11
CA HIS A 75 3.86 17.73 22.01
C HIS A 75 3.43 18.26 20.64
N ALA A 76 2.17 18.63 20.45
CA ALA A 76 1.72 19.34 19.25
C ALA A 76 2.45 20.67 19.06
N PHE A 77 2.90 21.34 20.13
CA PHE A 77 3.64 22.61 20.06
C PHE A 77 5.16 22.45 20.18
N ASP A 78 5.66 21.24 20.41
CA ASP A 78 7.10 20.98 20.51
C ASP A 78 7.75 20.97 19.11
N ARG A 79 8.68 21.89 18.86
CA ARG A 79 9.37 22.00 17.56
C ARG A 79 10.33 20.86 17.27
N GLN A 80 10.75 20.08 18.27
CA GLN A 80 11.65 18.94 18.07
C GLN A 80 10.91 17.67 17.62
N VAL A 81 9.59 17.63 17.82
CA VAL A 81 8.72 16.51 17.44
C VAL A 81 8.21 16.76 16.02
N GLU A 82 8.49 15.85 15.09
CA GLU A 82 7.99 15.94 13.70
C GLU A 82 6.70 15.13 13.52
N GLY A 83 6.55 14.04 14.27
CA GLY A 83 5.39 13.18 14.23
C GLY A 83 4.95 12.68 15.60
N ILE A 84 3.67 12.37 15.73
CA ILE A 84 3.08 11.82 16.95
C ILE A 84 2.35 10.53 16.58
N ASP A 85 2.77 9.44 17.21
CA ASP A 85 2.08 8.16 17.19
C ASP A 85 1.14 8.09 18.39
N ILE A 86 -0.13 7.78 18.13
CA ILE A 86 -1.19 7.80 19.12
C ILE A 86 -1.79 6.40 19.19
N VAL A 87 -1.90 5.82 20.39
CA VAL A 87 -2.63 4.57 20.60
C VAL A 87 -3.83 4.87 21.47
N THR A 88 -5.04 4.69 20.94
CA THR A 88 -6.29 4.98 21.65
C THR A 88 -7.44 4.25 20.95
N ASP A 89 -8.58 4.13 21.64
CA ASP A 89 -9.88 3.76 21.09
C ASP A 89 -10.94 4.85 21.42
N ASP A 90 -10.50 6.07 21.76
CA ASP A 90 -11.36 7.19 22.14
C ASP A 90 -11.51 8.21 21.01
N ASP A 91 -12.67 8.21 20.34
CA ASP A 91 -13.00 9.20 19.30
C ASP A 91 -13.05 10.65 19.82
N THR A 92 -13.20 10.87 21.13
CA THR A 92 -13.36 12.23 21.69
C THR A 92 -12.08 13.07 21.59
N ILE A 93 -10.93 12.46 21.33
CA ILE A 93 -9.65 13.16 21.15
C ILE A 93 -9.52 13.86 19.79
N LEU A 94 -10.48 13.68 18.88
CA LEU A 94 -10.39 14.13 17.48
C LEU A 94 -9.99 15.60 17.36
N ALA A 95 -10.51 16.48 18.22
CA ALA A 95 -10.17 17.89 18.21
C ALA A 95 -8.68 18.15 18.51
N ALA A 96 -8.08 17.38 19.41
CA ALA A 96 -6.66 17.47 19.73
C ALA A 96 -5.79 16.91 18.59
N VAL A 97 -6.22 15.81 17.95
CA VAL A 97 -5.57 15.25 16.75
C VAL A 97 -5.53 16.29 15.64
N VAL A 98 -6.67 16.90 15.30
CA VAL A 98 -6.76 17.95 14.28
C VAL A 98 -5.87 19.13 14.63
N LYS A 99 -5.85 19.56 15.90
CA LYS A 99 -5.00 20.66 16.34
C LYS A 99 -3.51 20.35 16.15
N ALA A 100 -3.08 19.13 16.46
CA ALA A 100 -1.70 18.70 16.25
C ALA A 100 -1.32 18.68 14.77
N GLN A 101 -2.23 18.24 13.89
CA GLN A 101 -2.03 18.30 12.43
C GLN A 101 -1.88 19.74 11.94
N GLU A 102 -2.69 20.68 12.44
CA GLU A 102 -2.58 22.11 12.12
C GLU A 102 -1.23 22.71 12.55
N GLN A 103 -0.58 22.16 13.58
CA GLN A 103 0.79 22.52 13.96
C GLN A 103 1.86 21.84 13.09
N GLY A 104 1.45 21.16 12.02
CA GLY A 104 2.34 20.48 11.08
C GLY A 104 2.82 19.11 11.56
N LYS A 105 2.22 18.53 12.61
CA LYS A 105 2.60 17.19 13.08
C LYS A 105 2.06 16.12 12.15
N ASN A 106 2.91 15.15 11.83
CA ASN A 106 2.47 13.94 11.15
C ASN A 106 1.86 12.96 12.16
N ILE A 107 0.52 12.85 12.17
CA ILE A 107 -0.21 12.01 13.12
C ILE A 107 -0.49 10.63 12.54
N ARG A 108 -0.03 9.58 13.21
CA ARG A 108 -0.43 8.19 12.95
C ARG A 108 -1.16 7.67 14.18
N VAL A 109 -2.37 7.15 13.98
CA VAL A 109 -3.17 6.56 15.05
C VAL A 109 -3.15 5.04 14.91
N PHE A 110 -3.00 4.34 16.03
CA PHE A 110 -3.23 2.92 16.19
C PHE A 110 -4.47 2.72 17.06
N GLY A 111 -5.46 2.01 16.54
CA GLY A 111 -6.71 1.76 17.24
C GLY A 111 -7.41 0.52 16.71
N SER A 112 -8.41 0.04 17.43
CA SER A 112 -9.25 -1.09 17.03
C SER A 112 -10.36 -0.64 16.06
N ASN A 113 -11.25 -1.58 15.71
CA ASN A 113 -12.44 -1.30 14.92
C ASN A 113 -13.54 -0.51 15.69
N ALA A 114 -13.28 -0.09 16.93
CA ALA A 114 -14.20 0.73 17.71
C ALA A 114 -14.32 2.18 17.20
N HIS A 115 -13.33 2.67 16.45
CA HIS A 115 -13.30 4.03 15.92
C HIS A 115 -14.34 4.26 14.80
N SER A 116 -14.94 5.45 14.78
CA SER A 116 -15.83 5.84 13.68
C SER A 116 -15.05 6.14 12.40
N GLU A 117 -15.68 5.90 11.24
CA GLU A 117 -15.15 6.27 9.93
C GLU A 117 -14.77 7.76 9.85
N SER A 118 -15.54 8.63 10.53
CA SER A 118 -15.29 10.07 10.58
C SER A 118 -13.98 10.43 11.29
N PHE A 119 -13.63 9.67 12.34
CA PHE A 119 -12.37 9.83 13.07
C PHE A 119 -11.20 9.35 12.21
N ILE A 120 -11.32 8.14 11.66
CA ILE A 120 -10.29 7.50 10.82
C ILE A 120 -9.90 8.41 9.66
N ARG A 121 -10.87 8.91 8.89
CA ARG A 121 -10.65 9.76 7.71
C ARG A 121 -10.02 11.13 8.01
N ARG A 122 -10.01 11.56 9.28
CA ARG A 122 -9.39 12.83 9.68
C ARG A 122 -7.92 12.67 10.06
N CYS A 123 -7.46 11.44 10.31
CA CYS A 123 -6.07 11.15 10.64
C CYS A 123 -5.15 11.35 9.42
N ASN A 124 -3.82 11.41 9.60
CA ASN A 124 -2.91 11.34 8.44
C ASN A 124 -2.62 9.90 8.03
N ARG A 125 -2.65 9.00 9.00
CA ARG A 125 -2.58 7.55 8.85
C ARG A 125 -3.31 6.92 10.04
N PHE A 126 -4.06 5.86 9.77
CA PHE A 126 -4.71 5.04 10.77
C PHE A 126 -4.24 3.59 10.56
N CYS A 127 -3.91 2.90 11.64
CA CYS A 127 -3.45 1.52 11.62
C CYS A 127 -4.33 0.72 12.57
N TYR A 128 -5.03 -0.28 12.03
CA TYR A 128 -5.77 -1.21 12.87
C TYR A 128 -4.79 -1.98 13.75
N ILE A 129 -4.90 -1.81 15.07
CA ILE A 129 -3.91 -2.36 16.01
C ILE A 129 -3.92 -3.90 16.02
N ASP A 130 -5.06 -4.49 15.67
CA ASP A 130 -5.27 -5.94 15.64
C ASP A 130 -4.45 -6.65 14.55
N ILE A 131 -4.12 -5.95 13.46
CA ILE A 131 -3.27 -6.51 12.39
C ILE A 131 -1.85 -6.78 12.87
N LEU A 132 -1.42 -6.10 13.95
CA LEU A 132 -0.11 -6.33 14.57
C LEU A 132 -0.03 -7.69 15.28
N GLN A 133 -1.18 -8.32 15.56
CA GLN A 133 -1.31 -9.68 16.07
C GLN A 133 -1.70 -10.69 14.98
N GLY A 134 -1.88 -10.25 13.73
CA GLY A 134 -2.30 -11.08 12.61
C GLY A 134 -3.82 -11.31 12.51
N TYR A 135 -4.62 -10.50 13.19
CA TYR A 135 -6.07 -10.51 13.03
C TYR A 135 -6.50 -9.61 11.87
N GLU A 136 -7.58 -10.01 11.19
CA GLU A 136 -8.17 -9.20 10.11
C GLU A 136 -9.12 -8.13 10.70
N PRO A 137 -9.05 -6.87 10.24
CA PRO A 137 -10.00 -5.85 10.67
C PRO A 137 -11.39 -6.10 10.06
N GLU A 138 -12.43 -6.08 10.90
CA GLU A 138 -13.80 -6.42 10.47
C GLU A 138 -14.59 -5.23 9.90
N GLN A 139 -14.16 -3.97 10.12
CA GLN A 139 -14.97 -2.77 9.81
C GLN A 139 -14.13 -1.63 9.23
N CYS A 140 -14.83 -0.66 8.61
CA CYS A 140 -14.27 0.62 8.13
C CYS A 140 -13.08 0.49 7.16
N LEU A 141 -13.08 -0.55 6.31
CA LEU A 141 -12.10 -0.71 5.24
C LEU A 141 -12.63 -0.21 3.90
N THR A 142 -11.84 0.60 3.22
CA THR A 142 -12.04 0.86 1.79
C THR A 142 -11.99 -0.46 1.02
N PRO A 143 -12.97 -0.78 0.15
CA PRO A 143 -12.95 -2.03 -0.62
C PRO A 143 -11.69 -2.19 -1.47
N LEU A 144 -11.16 -3.41 -1.57
CA LEU A 144 -9.96 -3.69 -2.36
C LEU A 144 -10.09 -3.24 -3.82
N SER A 145 -11.29 -3.36 -4.41
CA SER A 145 -11.56 -2.89 -5.77
C SER A 145 -11.37 -1.38 -5.95
N GLU A 146 -11.67 -0.59 -4.91
CA GLU A 146 -11.49 0.86 -4.91
C GLU A 146 -10.01 1.22 -4.76
N ILE A 147 -9.28 0.52 -3.88
CA ILE A 147 -7.82 0.62 -3.77
C ILE A 147 -7.15 0.36 -5.14
N VAL A 148 -7.53 -0.74 -5.80
CA VAL A 148 -6.96 -1.12 -7.10
C VAL A 148 -7.32 -0.09 -8.18
N SER A 149 -8.56 0.41 -8.19
CA SER A 149 -8.97 1.50 -9.08
C SER A 149 -8.13 2.76 -8.88
N ASP A 150 -7.82 3.10 -7.63
CA ASP A 150 -7.00 4.27 -7.30
C ASP A 150 -5.52 4.07 -7.67
N VAL A 151 -5.00 2.84 -7.58
CA VAL A 151 -3.67 2.50 -8.13
C VAL A 151 -3.61 2.80 -9.63
N TYR A 152 -4.58 2.34 -10.42
CA TYR A 152 -4.64 2.63 -11.85
C TYR A 152 -4.74 4.13 -12.12
N ARG A 153 -5.61 4.84 -11.40
CA ARG A 153 -5.78 6.29 -11.55
C ARG A 153 -4.45 7.01 -11.33
N ILE A 154 -3.73 6.70 -10.26
CA ILE A 154 -2.45 7.33 -9.93
C ILE A 154 -1.42 7.09 -11.05
N ILE A 155 -1.28 5.84 -11.52
CA ILE A 155 -0.33 5.50 -12.59
C ILE A 155 -0.64 6.28 -13.88
N ILE A 156 -1.91 6.34 -14.27
CA ILE A 156 -2.37 7.05 -15.47
C ILE A 156 -2.10 8.56 -15.35
N GLU A 157 -2.43 9.17 -14.21
CA GLU A 157 -2.25 10.59 -13.96
C GLU A 157 -0.77 11.01 -13.96
N GLU A 158 0.11 10.20 -13.35
CA GLU A 158 1.55 10.46 -13.36
C GLU A 158 2.14 10.32 -14.76
N ARG A 159 1.77 9.25 -15.48
CA ARG A 159 2.19 9.06 -16.86
C ARG A 159 1.75 10.23 -17.75
N ALA A 160 0.51 10.69 -17.61
CA ALA A 160 0.01 11.85 -18.35
C ALA A 160 0.77 13.14 -18.03
N SER A 161 1.36 13.22 -16.83
CA SER A 161 2.22 14.32 -16.38
C SER A 161 3.70 14.14 -16.74
N GLY A 162 4.07 13.03 -17.40
CA GLY A 162 5.46 12.70 -17.74
C GLY A 162 6.30 12.24 -16.54
N ILE A 163 5.66 11.76 -15.48
CA ILE A 163 6.29 11.31 -14.24
C ILE A 163 6.17 9.78 -14.13
N CYS A 164 7.25 9.11 -13.73
CA CYS A 164 7.21 7.67 -13.42
C CYS A 164 6.59 7.44 -12.04
N THR A 165 5.74 6.42 -11.90
CA THR A 165 5.11 6.10 -10.61
C THR A 165 6.11 5.34 -9.73
N GLU A 166 6.71 6.01 -8.75
CA GLU A 166 7.55 5.35 -7.73
C GLU A 166 6.65 4.61 -6.72
N LEU A 167 7.03 3.38 -6.33
CA LEU A 167 6.28 2.56 -5.38
C LEU A 167 6.06 3.24 -4.02
N ALA A 168 7.09 3.90 -3.49
CA ALA A 168 6.98 4.64 -2.24
C ALA A 168 6.00 5.83 -2.37
N GLY A 169 6.02 6.51 -3.52
CA GLY A 169 5.09 7.61 -3.84
C GLY A 169 3.65 7.12 -3.99
N LEU A 170 3.45 5.97 -4.63
CA LEU A 170 2.15 5.31 -4.75
C LEU A 170 1.57 4.98 -3.37
N ILE A 171 2.35 4.32 -2.50
CA ILE A 171 1.94 4.00 -1.13
C ILE A 171 1.52 5.27 -0.39
N TYR A 172 2.34 6.32 -0.47
CA TYR A 172 2.04 7.59 0.18
C TYR A 172 0.73 8.22 -0.30
N LYS A 173 0.48 8.23 -1.62
CA LYS A 173 -0.77 8.77 -2.19
C LYS A 173 -1.98 7.92 -1.80
N LEU A 174 -1.85 6.60 -1.79
CA LEU A 174 -2.93 5.71 -1.34
C LEU A 174 -3.25 5.95 0.13
N THR A 175 -2.26 6.06 1.01
CA THR A 175 -2.50 6.41 2.42
C THR A 175 -3.13 7.79 2.60
N LYS A 176 -2.91 8.73 1.66
CA LYS A 176 -3.57 10.04 1.68
C LYS A 176 -5.04 9.99 1.23
N LEU A 177 -5.37 9.10 0.30
CA LEU A 177 -6.74 8.87 -0.16
C LEU A 177 -7.52 8.04 0.86
N HIS A 178 -6.87 7.01 1.39
CA HIS A 178 -7.42 5.97 2.26
C HIS A 178 -6.55 5.89 3.50
N THR A 179 -6.96 6.60 4.55
CA THR A 179 -6.12 6.84 5.73
C THR A 179 -5.73 5.56 6.47
N GLU A 180 -6.62 4.57 6.42
CA GLU A 180 -6.48 3.25 7.00
C GLU A 180 -5.71 2.25 6.13
N PHE A 181 -5.29 2.65 4.92
CA PHE A 181 -4.68 1.74 3.96
C PHE A 181 -3.42 1.08 4.51
N ASP A 182 -3.47 -0.25 4.59
CA ASP A 182 -2.38 -1.15 4.89
C ASP A 182 -2.63 -2.46 4.13
N THR A 183 -1.61 -3.02 3.49
CA THR A 183 -1.77 -4.24 2.66
C THR A 183 -2.24 -5.43 3.49
N ARG A 184 -1.88 -5.46 4.79
CA ARG A 184 -2.27 -6.52 5.74
C ARG A 184 -3.78 -6.57 5.96
N ASN A 185 -4.47 -5.43 5.87
CA ASN A 185 -5.94 -5.37 5.98
C ASN A 185 -6.64 -6.21 4.89
N TYR A 186 -5.94 -6.50 3.79
CA TYR A 186 -6.45 -7.23 2.64
C TYR A 186 -5.79 -8.61 2.46
N GLY A 187 -5.04 -9.07 3.47
CA GLY A 187 -4.36 -10.37 3.43
C GLY A 187 -3.09 -10.41 2.57
N TYR A 188 -2.47 -9.26 2.27
CA TYR A 188 -1.22 -9.20 1.50
C TYR A 188 -0.03 -8.80 2.37
N THR A 189 1.12 -9.42 2.12
CA THR A 189 2.36 -9.21 2.87
C THR A 189 3.19 -8.03 2.37
N SER A 190 2.94 -7.58 1.13
CA SER A 190 3.61 -6.44 0.52
C SER A 190 2.72 -5.74 -0.50
N MET A 191 3.08 -4.49 -0.85
CA MET A 191 2.38 -3.80 -1.94
C MET A 191 2.63 -4.43 -3.30
N GLU A 192 3.81 -5.00 -3.50
CA GLU A 192 4.12 -5.77 -4.70
C GLU A 192 3.16 -6.96 -4.84
N GLU A 193 2.95 -7.73 -3.78
CA GLU A 193 2.02 -8.86 -3.79
C GLU A 193 0.57 -8.41 -4.09
N LEU A 194 0.12 -7.33 -3.45
CA LEU A 194 -1.21 -6.75 -3.67
C LEU A 194 -1.40 -6.39 -5.15
N ILE A 195 -0.43 -5.69 -5.75
CA ILE A 195 -0.52 -5.24 -7.14
C ILE A 195 -0.37 -6.41 -8.11
N LEU A 196 0.58 -7.32 -7.91
CA LEU A 196 0.77 -8.45 -8.82
C LEU A 196 -0.48 -9.33 -8.90
N LYS A 197 -1.18 -9.53 -7.77
CA LYS A 197 -2.40 -10.35 -7.72
C LYS A 197 -3.65 -9.64 -8.29
N ASN A 198 -3.70 -8.31 -8.27
CA ASN A 198 -4.91 -7.56 -8.64
C ASN A 198 -4.77 -6.66 -9.88
N GLY A 199 -3.55 -6.31 -10.29
CA GLY A 199 -3.20 -5.49 -11.45
C GLY A 199 -2.35 -6.28 -12.44
N LYS A 200 -3.03 -6.98 -13.36
CA LYS A 200 -2.40 -7.93 -14.30
C LYS A 200 -1.56 -7.28 -15.39
N ASP A 201 -1.95 -6.07 -15.75
CA ASP A 201 -1.40 -5.19 -16.79
C ASP A 201 -0.47 -4.11 -16.21
N ILE A 202 -0.07 -4.23 -14.95
CA ILE A 202 0.93 -3.37 -14.31
C ILE A 202 2.27 -4.12 -14.32
N GLN A 203 3.40 -3.46 -14.46
CA GLN A 203 4.71 -4.10 -14.30
C GLN A 203 5.59 -3.29 -13.36
N PHE A 204 6.54 -3.99 -12.73
CA PHE A 204 7.54 -3.40 -11.85
C PHE A 204 8.88 -3.36 -12.55
N TYR A 205 9.61 -2.27 -12.36
CA TYR A 205 11.00 -2.19 -12.77
C TYR A 205 11.82 -1.42 -11.72
N LYS A 206 13.11 -1.73 -11.66
CA LYS A 206 14.05 -1.08 -10.74
C LYS A 206 14.88 -0.06 -11.52
N ALA A 207 14.99 1.15 -11.00
CA ALA A 207 15.91 2.17 -11.49
C ALA A 207 16.71 2.75 -10.31
N GLY A 208 18.02 2.47 -10.28
CA GLY A 208 18.84 2.74 -9.09
C GLY A 208 18.40 1.85 -7.93
N GLU A 209 18.19 2.43 -6.73
CA GLU A 209 17.67 1.70 -5.56
C GLU A 209 16.14 1.79 -5.41
N GLN A 210 15.46 2.43 -6.35
CA GLN A 210 14.02 2.67 -6.29
C GLN A 210 13.25 1.70 -7.19
N TYR A 211 12.05 1.36 -6.74
CA TYR A 211 11.10 0.53 -7.47
C TYR A 211 10.00 1.41 -8.07
N TYR A 212 9.69 1.15 -9.33
CA TYR A 212 8.72 1.89 -10.12
C TYR A 212 7.67 0.95 -10.68
N LEU A 213 6.52 1.54 -11.02
CA LEU A 213 5.39 0.88 -11.63
C LEU A 213 4.98 1.59 -12.91
N GLU A 214 4.56 0.82 -13.89
CA GLU A 214 3.94 1.33 -15.11
C GLU A 214 2.91 0.34 -15.64
N MET A 215 2.01 0.85 -16.50
CA MET A 215 1.17 -0.02 -17.30
C MET A 215 2.03 -0.69 -18.36
N ILE A 216 1.78 -1.97 -18.61
CA ILE A 216 2.41 -2.71 -19.72
C ILE A 216 2.05 -2.00 -21.03
N ASP A 217 3.08 -1.54 -21.74
CA ASP A 217 2.98 -0.85 -23.03
C ASP A 217 4.11 -1.29 -23.97
N ASP A 218 4.24 -2.61 -24.13
CA ASP A 218 5.26 -3.31 -24.91
C ASP A 218 4.71 -3.85 -26.25
N ARG A 219 3.53 -3.37 -26.70
CA ARG A 219 2.87 -3.85 -27.91
C ARG A 219 3.77 -3.83 -29.14
N GLU A 220 4.59 -2.78 -29.30
CA GLU A 220 5.55 -2.67 -30.40
C GLU A 220 6.66 -3.73 -30.30
N ASN A 221 7.17 -3.97 -29.09
CA ASN A 221 8.17 -5.00 -28.83
C ASN A 221 7.59 -6.39 -29.11
N VAL A 222 6.34 -6.63 -28.74
CA VAL A 222 5.62 -7.87 -29.05
C VAL A 222 5.42 -8.04 -30.56
N GLU A 223 5.00 -7.00 -31.29
CA GLU A 223 4.90 -7.08 -32.76
C GLU A 223 6.26 -7.41 -33.40
N HIS A 224 7.32 -6.77 -32.90
CA HIS A 224 8.68 -7.02 -33.37
C HIS A 224 9.10 -8.46 -33.11
N PHE A 225 8.89 -8.96 -31.90
CA PHE A 225 9.16 -10.35 -31.52
C PHE A 225 8.39 -11.33 -32.40
N ILE A 226 7.07 -11.17 -32.56
CA ILE A 226 6.24 -12.04 -33.40
C ILE A 226 6.78 -12.06 -34.84
N THR A 227 7.12 -10.89 -35.38
CA THR A 227 7.64 -10.78 -36.75
C THR A 227 8.98 -11.50 -36.91
N SER A 228 9.90 -11.32 -35.97
CA SER A 228 11.20 -11.99 -35.96
C SER A 228 11.04 -13.50 -35.80
N TYR A 229 10.24 -13.94 -34.83
CA TYR A 229 9.95 -15.35 -34.53
C TYR A 229 9.42 -16.12 -35.75
N LEU A 230 8.49 -15.51 -36.49
CA LEU A 230 7.94 -16.09 -37.71
C LEU A 230 8.95 -16.08 -38.87
N SER A 231 9.73 -15.01 -39.02
CA SER A 231 10.70 -14.87 -40.12
C SER A 231 11.75 -15.98 -40.10
N GLU A 232 12.22 -16.36 -38.91
CA GLU A 232 13.15 -17.48 -38.69
C GLU A 232 12.54 -18.85 -39.04
N ARG A 233 11.20 -18.95 -39.07
CA ARG A 233 10.44 -20.18 -39.34
C ARG A 233 9.77 -20.11 -40.72
N ASN A 234 10.49 -19.66 -41.74
CA ASN A 234 9.97 -19.52 -43.12
C ASN A 234 8.67 -18.68 -43.20
N ASN A 235 8.55 -17.68 -42.34
CA ASN A 235 7.41 -16.75 -42.24
C ASN A 235 6.09 -17.41 -41.82
N LYS A 236 6.10 -18.60 -41.19
CA LYS A 236 4.90 -19.39 -40.90
C LYS A 236 5.11 -20.39 -39.76
N ILE A 237 4.08 -20.58 -38.92
CA ILE A 237 3.96 -21.70 -37.96
C ILE A 237 2.57 -22.34 -38.03
N ASP A 238 2.50 -23.66 -37.89
CA ASP A 238 1.25 -24.42 -37.99
C ASP A 238 0.43 -24.52 -36.69
N ASP A 239 1.05 -24.22 -35.55
CA ASP A 239 0.39 -24.14 -34.26
C ASP A 239 0.71 -22.80 -33.58
N MET A 240 -0.31 -21.95 -33.42
CA MET A 240 -0.16 -20.66 -32.75
C MET A 240 0.18 -20.79 -31.27
N GLN A 241 -0.11 -21.93 -30.65
CA GLN A 241 0.27 -22.16 -29.25
C GLN A 241 1.78 -22.04 -29.07
N GLU A 242 2.58 -22.50 -30.03
CA GLU A 242 4.05 -22.37 -30.00
C GLU A 242 4.48 -20.90 -29.93
N LEU A 243 3.77 -20.00 -30.63
CA LEU A 243 4.05 -18.56 -30.55
C LEU A 243 3.63 -17.97 -29.21
N PHE A 244 2.50 -18.38 -28.65
CA PHE A 244 2.05 -17.90 -27.34
C PHE A 244 2.93 -18.39 -26.20
N ASP A 245 3.43 -19.62 -26.29
CA ASP A 245 4.41 -20.15 -25.34
C ASP A 245 5.70 -19.32 -25.42
N ALA A 246 6.22 -19.06 -26.63
CA ALA A 246 7.40 -18.22 -26.83
C ALA A 246 7.19 -16.76 -26.35
N LEU A 247 6.00 -16.20 -26.56
CA LEU A 247 5.64 -14.87 -26.02
C LEU A 247 5.62 -14.87 -24.49
N SER A 248 5.10 -15.93 -23.88
CA SER A 248 5.05 -16.06 -22.43
C SER A 248 6.44 -16.29 -21.82
N GLU A 249 7.37 -16.88 -22.58
CA GLU A 249 8.77 -17.04 -22.20
C GLU A 249 9.57 -15.72 -22.31
N GLU A 250 9.33 -14.93 -23.36
CA GLU A 250 10.04 -13.66 -23.58
C GLU A 250 9.49 -12.52 -22.70
N PHE A 251 8.17 -12.48 -22.51
CA PHE A 251 7.48 -11.41 -21.80
C PHE A 251 6.79 -11.99 -20.54
N GLU A 252 7.42 -11.81 -19.38
CA GLU A 252 7.03 -12.43 -18.09
C GLU A 252 5.55 -12.27 -17.73
N ARG A 253 4.93 -11.14 -18.10
CA ARG A 253 3.52 -10.82 -17.82
C ARG A 253 2.65 -10.79 -19.08
N PHE A 254 3.03 -11.51 -20.13
CA PHE A 254 2.24 -11.55 -21.36
C PHE A 254 0.82 -12.05 -21.11
N ASP A 255 -0.16 -11.23 -21.48
CA ASP A 255 -1.57 -11.60 -21.51
C ASP A 255 -2.27 -10.73 -22.57
N THR A 256 -3.03 -11.36 -23.46
CA THR A 256 -3.72 -10.65 -24.56
C THR A 256 -4.72 -9.60 -24.04
N ARG A 257 -5.21 -9.76 -22.82
CA ARG A 257 -6.11 -8.81 -22.13
C ARG A 257 -5.41 -7.50 -21.77
N ASN A 258 -4.10 -7.52 -21.52
CA ASN A 258 -3.32 -6.31 -21.22
C ASN A 258 -3.34 -5.34 -22.42
N TYR A 259 -3.59 -5.85 -23.62
CA TYR A 259 -3.70 -5.07 -24.86
C TYR A 259 -5.15 -4.83 -25.29
N GLY A 260 -6.13 -5.19 -24.46
CA GLY A 260 -7.56 -4.99 -24.73
C GLY A 260 -8.24 -6.08 -25.56
N TYR A 261 -7.64 -7.27 -25.70
CA TYR A 261 -8.22 -8.37 -26.48
C TYR A 261 -8.72 -9.51 -25.58
N ALA A 262 -9.94 -9.97 -25.83
CA ALA A 262 -10.56 -11.08 -25.10
C ALA A 262 -10.20 -12.47 -25.66
N SER A 263 -9.51 -12.53 -26.81
CA SER A 263 -9.05 -13.79 -27.41
C SER A 263 -7.74 -13.63 -28.16
N ASP A 264 -6.96 -14.70 -28.14
CA ASP A 264 -5.68 -14.87 -28.82
C ASP A 264 -5.77 -14.60 -30.32
N ILE A 265 -6.84 -15.08 -30.95
CA ILE A 265 -7.14 -14.84 -32.36
C ILE A 265 -7.35 -13.35 -32.63
N ALA A 266 -8.14 -12.65 -31.79
CA ALA A 266 -8.39 -11.23 -31.96
C ALA A 266 -7.11 -10.41 -31.78
N PHE A 267 -6.27 -10.80 -30.82
CA PHE A 267 -4.95 -10.20 -30.61
C PHE A 267 -4.04 -10.35 -31.83
N LEU A 268 -3.88 -11.57 -32.36
CA LEU A 268 -3.02 -11.81 -33.52
C LEU A 268 -3.54 -11.11 -34.79
N LEU A 269 -4.86 -11.12 -35.02
CA LEU A 269 -5.47 -10.42 -36.15
C LEU A 269 -5.38 -8.89 -36.03
N SER A 270 -5.10 -8.36 -34.84
CA SER A 270 -4.86 -6.94 -34.65
C SER A 270 -3.57 -6.44 -35.31
N PHE A 271 -2.59 -7.34 -35.54
CA PHE A 271 -1.35 -7.01 -36.22
C PHE A 271 -1.56 -7.05 -37.74
N PRO A 272 -1.45 -5.92 -38.46
CA PRO A 272 -1.79 -5.86 -39.88
C PRO A 272 -0.99 -6.83 -40.76
N LYS A 273 0.23 -7.18 -40.34
CA LYS A 273 1.16 -8.08 -41.06
C LYS A 273 0.79 -9.56 -40.96
N LEU A 274 -0.07 -9.95 -40.03
CA LEU A 274 -0.37 -11.36 -39.74
C LEU A 274 -1.63 -11.85 -40.46
N GLU A 275 -1.63 -13.15 -40.75
CA GLU A 275 -2.77 -13.89 -41.28
C GLU A 275 -2.87 -15.24 -40.54
N ILE A 276 -4.06 -15.56 -40.04
CA ILE A 276 -4.37 -16.87 -39.45
C ILE A 276 -4.90 -17.78 -40.56
N TYR A 277 -4.48 -19.03 -40.56
CA TYR A 277 -4.98 -20.05 -41.50
C TYR A 277 -5.29 -21.35 -40.77
N ASN A 278 -6.23 -22.13 -41.33
CA ASN A 278 -6.74 -23.38 -40.76
C ASN A 278 -7.20 -23.27 -39.29
N ASN A 279 -7.54 -22.06 -38.84
CA ASN A 279 -7.87 -21.73 -37.44
C ASN A 279 -6.83 -22.22 -36.41
N ARG A 280 -5.58 -22.41 -36.81
CA ARG A 280 -4.53 -22.96 -35.94
C ARG A 280 -3.16 -22.38 -36.19
N GLY A 281 -2.82 -22.07 -37.46
CA GLY A 281 -1.52 -21.53 -37.82
C GLY A 281 -1.51 -20.03 -38.05
N VAL A 282 -0.33 -19.43 -37.95
CA VAL A 282 -0.08 -18.00 -38.16
C VAL A 282 1.03 -17.83 -39.19
N LYS A 283 0.88 -16.87 -40.10
CA LYS A 283 1.91 -16.53 -41.09
C LYS A 283 1.98 -15.03 -41.33
N LEU A 284 3.12 -14.56 -41.82
CA LEU A 284 3.25 -13.21 -42.36
C LEU A 284 2.58 -13.13 -43.74
N LYS A 285 1.77 -12.08 -43.95
CA LYS A 285 1.17 -11.77 -45.25
C LYS A 285 2.26 -11.57 -46.31
N GLN A 286 1.98 -12.01 -47.54
CA GLN A 286 2.96 -11.99 -48.64
C GLN A 286 3.55 -10.59 -48.93
N SER A 287 2.80 -9.51 -48.69
CA SER A 287 3.27 -8.12 -48.86
C SER A 287 4.31 -7.68 -47.84
N PHE A 288 4.55 -8.45 -46.78
CA PHE A 288 5.44 -8.11 -45.67
C PHE A 288 6.57 -9.12 -45.46
N LYS A 289 6.76 -10.07 -46.39
CA LYS A 289 7.91 -10.97 -46.34
C LYS A 289 9.20 -10.18 -46.56
N LEU A 290 10.05 -10.11 -45.54
CA LEU A 290 11.42 -9.64 -45.70
C LEU A 290 12.13 -10.58 -46.68
N LYS A 291 12.74 -10.00 -47.72
CA LYS A 291 13.53 -10.73 -48.71
C LYS A 291 14.83 -11.23 -48.09
#